data_AF-A0A963NXB0-F1
#
_entry.id   AF-A0A963NXB0-F1
#
_cell.length_a   1.000
_cell.length_b   1.000
_cell.length_c   1.000
_cell.angle_alpha   90.00
_cell.angle_beta   90.00
_cell.angle_gamma   90.00
#
_symmetry.space_group_name_H-M   'P 1'
#
loop_
_entity.id
_entity.type
_entity.pdbx_description
1 polymer ?
#
loop_
_entity_poly.entity_id
_entity_poly.type
_entity_poly.pdbx_seq_one_letter_code
_entity_poly.pdbx_strand_id
1 'polypeptide(L)'
;TQRCVVTLEPVVAHLDVEIERYFVLGPEVEVDEILVSPDDEEPEPLDGTCLDLGEIAVEELALALDPYPRAADADAQLEAQRAAIQGGAGTDAARSAFAALAALRDQGKGT
;
A
#
# COMPACT_ATOMS: atom_id res chain seq x y z
N THR A 1 -4.80 -5.53 -16.39
CA THR A 1 -4.61 -6.57 -15.35
C THR A 1 -3.61 -6.04 -14.35
N GLN A 2 -3.70 -6.46 -13.08
CA GLN A 2 -2.71 -6.15 -12.05
C GLN A 2 -2.01 -7.43 -11.61
N ARG A 3 -0.79 -7.37 -11.10
CA ARG A 3 -0.08 -8.57 -10.62
C ARG A 3 -0.47 -8.87 -9.19
N CYS A 4 -0.87 -10.10 -8.90
CA CYS A 4 -1.17 -10.52 -7.54
C CYS A 4 0.04 -10.29 -6.61
N VAL A 5 -0.17 -9.68 -5.45
CA VAL A 5 0.92 -9.38 -4.50
C VAL A 5 1.54 -10.62 -3.84
N VAL A 6 0.88 -11.78 -3.95
CA VAL A 6 1.36 -13.06 -3.40
C VAL A 6 1.95 -13.95 -4.49
N THR A 7 1.15 -14.27 -5.50
CA THR A 7 1.49 -15.26 -6.53
C THR A 7 2.20 -14.66 -7.74
N LEU A 8 2.13 -13.32 -7.89
CA LEU A 8 2.58 -12.55 -9.04
C LEU A 8 1.83 -12.82 -10.36
N GLU A 9 0.82 -13.68 -10.33
CA GLU A 9 -0.04 -14.00 -11.46
C GLU A 9 -0.92 -12.80 -11.83
N PRO A 10 -1.29 -12.64 -13.11
CA PRO A 10 -2.15 -11.54 -13.54
C PRO A 10 -3.59 -11.71 -13.03
N VAL A 11 -4.06 -10.71 -12.30
CA VAL A 11 -5.44 -10.54 -11.85
C VAL A 11 -6.16 -9.61 -12.83
N VAL A 12 -7.31 -10.06 -13.36
CA VAL A 12 -8.17 -9.22 -14.20
C VAL A 12 -8.85 -8.18 -13.30
N ALA A 13 -8.70 -6.91 -13.67
CA ALA A 13 -9.35 -5.79 -13.00
C ALA A 13 -10.34 -5.17 -13.99
N HIS A 14 -11.52 -4.81 -13.50
CA HIS A 14 -12.51 -4.01 -14.21
C HIS A 14 -12.76 -2.77 -13.37
N LEU A 15 -12.64 -1.60 -14.00
CA LEU A 15 -12.79 -0.31 -13.34
C LEU A 15 -13.92 0.43 -14.05
N ASP A 16 -14.90 0.84 -13.26
CA ASP A 16 -15.98 1.75 -13.65
C ASP A 16 -16.05 2.78 -12.54
N VAL A 17 -15.55 3.99 -12.82
CA VAL A 17 -15.29 5.03 -11.82
C VAL A 17 -15.87 6.33 -12.34
N GLU A 18 -16.73 6.94 -11.54
CA GLU A 18 -17.21 8.30 -11.77
C GLU A 18 -16.19 9.28 -11.19
N ILE A 19 -15.81 10.29 -11.97
CA ILE A 19 -14.77 11.25 -11.60
C ILE A 19 -15.39 12.64 -11.66
N GLU A 20 -15.25 13.39 -10.57
CA GLU A 20 -15.56 14.81 -10.48
C GLU A 20 -14.35 15.54 -9.91
N ARG A 21 -13.93 16.65 -10.53
CA ARG A 21 -12.80 17.47 -10.10
C ARG A 21 -13.12 18.94 -10.25
N TYR A 22 -12.74 19.73 -9.25
CA TYR A 22 -12.91 21.17 -9.21
C TYR A 22 -11.56 21.85 -9.40
N PHE A 23 -11.52 22.90 -10.23
CA PHE A 23 -10.32 23.68 -10.47
C PHE A 23 -10.59 25.17 -10.24
N VAL A 24 -9.60 25.89 -9.70
CA VAL A 24 -9.64 27.34 -9.49
C VAL A 24 -8.49 28.02 -10.24
N LEU A 25 -8.75 29.13 -10.93
CA LEU A 25 -7.71 29.86 -11.66
C LEU A 25 -6.80 30.63 -10.70
N GLY A 26 -5.49 30.47 -10.90
CA GLY A 26 -4.47 31.17 -10.12
C GLY A 26 -3.73 30.23 -9.17
N PRO A 27 -2.64 30.71 -8.55
CA PRO A 27 -1.84 29.89 -7.65
C PRO A 27 -2.64 29.54 -6.38
N GLU A 28 -2.20 28.47 -5.73
CA GLU A 28 -2.68 28.10 -4.40
C GLU A 28 -2.56 29.29 -3.43
N VAL A 29 -3.65 29.61 -2.74
CA VAL A 29 -3.68 30.72 -1.80
C VAL A 29 -3.17 30.20 -0.47
N GLU A 30 -1.96 30.61 -0.07
CA GLU A 30 -1.49 30.34 1.29
C GLU A 30 -2.41 31.05 2.30
N VAL A 31 -3.06 30.27 3.14
CA VAL A 31 -3.92 30.74 4.23
C VAL A 31 -3.37 30.22 5.56
N ASP A 32 -3.43 31.06 6.61
CA ASP A 32 -2.85 30.76 7.92
C ASP A 32 -3.54 29.58 8.63
N GLU A 33 -4.84 29.37 8.37
CA GLU A 33 -5.64 28.27 8.93
C GLU A 33 -6.68 27.80 7.89
N ILE A 34 -6.79 26.47 7.69
CA ILE A 34 -7.81 25.83 6.85
C ILE A 34 -8.66 24.92 7.73
N LEU A 35 -9.98 25.06 7.61
CA LEU A 35 -10.95 24.12 8.17
C LEU A 35 -11.19 23.03 7.14
N VAL A 36 -10.60 21.85 7.35
CA VAL A 36 -10.79 20.68 6.48
C VAL A 36 -11.92 19.83 7.02
N SER A 37 -13.02 19.72 6.26
CA SER A 37 -14.04 18.70 6.47
C SER A 37 -13.72 17.48 5.60
N PRO A 38 -13.98 16.24 6.06
CA PRO A 38 -13.84 15.06 5.20
C PRO A 38 -14.82 15.04 4.01
N ASP A 39 -15.87 15.86 4.06
CA ASP A 39 -16.86 16.00 2.99
C ASP A 39 -16.55 17.18 2.04
N ASP A 40 -15.54 18.00 2.36
CA ASP A 40 -15.17 19.16 1.53
C ASP A 40 -14.19 18.71 0.44
N GLU A 41 -14.54 18.99 -0.82
CA GLU A 41 -13.68 18.75 -1.98
C GLU A 41 -13.03 20.07 -2.39
N GLU A 42 -11.75 20.24 -2.01
CA GLU A 42 -11.03 21.49 -2.24
C GLU A 42 -10.62 21.62 -3.71
N PRO A 43 -10.94 22.74 -4.39
CA PRO A 43 -10.57 22.92 -5.79
C PRO A 43 -9.05 22.99 -5.97
N GLU A 44 -8.54 22.25 -6.94
CA GLU A 44 -7.12 22.27 -7.30
C GLU A 44 -6.77 23.56 -8.05
N PRO A 45 -5.64 24.22 -7.76
CA PRO A 45 -5.19 25.37 -8.52
C PRO A 45 -4.84 24.96 -9.96
N LEU A 46 -5.41 25.68 -10.93
CA LEU A 46 -5.11 25.50 -12.34
C LEU A 46 -4.03 26.50 -12.78
N ASP A 47 -2.85 25.97 -13.04
CA ASP A 47 -1.76 26.72 -13.65
C ASP A 47 -2.03 26.95 -15.14
N GLY A 48 -2.25 28.21 -15.50
CA GLY A 48 -2.47 28.60 -16.90
C GLY A 48 -3.95 28.58 -17.29
N THR A 49 -4.26 28.00 -18.46
CA THR A 49 -5.62 28.10 -19.08
C THR A 49 -6.11 26.80 -19.72
N CYS A 50 -5.36 25.71 -19.59
CA CYS A 50 -5.65 24.42 -20.24
C CYS A 50 -5.56 23.30 -19.21
N LEU A 51 -6.46 22.32 -19.31
CA LEU A 51 -6.41 21.09 -18.53
C LEU A 51 -5.78 19.97 -19.37
N ASP A 52 -4.82 19.25 -18.80
CA ASP A 52 -4.33 17.99 -19.39
C ASP A 52 -5.23 16.83 -18.92
N LEU A 53 -6.20 16.47 -19.76
CA LEU A 53 -7.12 15.37 -19.47
C LEU A 53 -6.40 14.01 -19.41
N GLY A 54 -5.23 13.87 -20.05
CA GLY A 54 -4.44 12.65 -20.01
C GLY A 54 -3.77 12.48 -18.64
N GLU A 55 -3.22 13.55 -18.10
CA GLU A 55 -2.68 13.59 -16.73
C GLU A 55 -3.76 13.26 -15.71
N ILE A 56 -4.89 13.98 -15.73
CA ILE A 56 -6.02 13.76 -14.82
C ILE A 56 -6.51 12.31 -14.91
N ALA A 57 -6.67 11.77 -16.13
CA ALA A 57 -7.12 10.38 -16.30
C ALA A 57 -6.11 9.36 -15.75
N VAL A 58 -4.80 9.63 -15.84
CA VAL A 58 -3.75 8.74 -15.31
C VAL A 58 -3.75 8.76 -13.78
N GLU A 59 -3.91 9.93 -13.17
CA GLU A 59 -4.00 10.07 -11.71
C GLU A 59 -5.21 9.33 -11.17
N GLU A 60 -6.39 9.58 -11.73
CA GLU A 60 -7.63 8.92 -11.32
C GLU A 60 -7.56 7.41 -11.52
N LEU A 61 -6.99 6.97 -12.65
CA LEU A 61 -6.73 5.55 -12.86
C LEU A 61 -5.81 4.99 -11.78
N ALA A 62 -4.73 5.68 -11.43
CA ALA A 62 -3.79 5.23 -10.41
C ALA A 62 -4.43 5.13 -9.03
N LEU A 63 -5.30 6.09 -8.67
CA LEU A 63 -6.07 6.09 -7.43
C LEU A 63 -7.11 4.96 -7.39
N ALA A 64 -7.73 4.64 -8.51
CA ALA A 64 -8.76 3.61 -8.61
C ALA A 64 -8.23 2.16 -8.58
N LEU A 65 -6.93 1.96 -8.80
CA LEU A 65 -6.33 0.62 -8.80
C LEU A 65 -6.40 -0.02 -7.41
N ASP A 66 -6.69 -1.33 -7.35
CA ASP A 66 -6.55 -2.09 -6.10
C ASP A 66 -5.09 -2.03 -5.65
N PRO A 67 -4.77 -1.53 -4.45
CA PRO A 67 -3.38 -1.46 -3.97
C PRO A 67 -2.79 -2.85 -3.69
N TYR A 68 -3.62 -3.87 -3.44
CA TYR A 68 -3.21 -5.23 -3.07
C TYR A 68 -4.00 -6.30 -3.82
N PRO A 69 -3.96 -6.34 -5.16
CA PRO A 69 -4.69 -7.32 -5.96
C PRO A 69 -4.32 -8.74 -5.56
N ARG A 70 -5.32 -9.61 -5.42
CA ARG A 70 -5.14 -11.02 -5.03
C ARG A 70 -5.78 -11.97 -6.03
N ALA A 71 -5.03 -13.00 -6.43
CA ALA A 71 -5.58 -14.16 -7.12
C ALA A 71 -6.47 -14.97 -6.16
N ALA A 72 -7.39 -15.75 -6.72
CA ALA A 72 -8.37 -16.50 -5.92
C ALA A 72 -7.73 -17.50 -4.94
N ASP A 73 -6.54 -18.02 -5.26
CA ASP A 73 -5.77 -18.96 -4.44
C ASP A 73 -4.64 -18.30 -3.63
N ALA A 74 -4.54 -16.96 -3.63
CA ALA A 74 -3.43 -16.23 -3.02
C ALA A 74 -3.21 -16.59 -1.53
N ASP A 75 -4.28 -16.68 -0.75
CA ASP A 75 -4.18 -17.01 0.68
C ASP A 75 -3.70 -18.45 0.91
N ALA A 76 -4.12 -19.40 0.07
CA ALA A 76 -3.67 -20.79 0.14
C ALA A 76 -2.18 -20.91 -0.22
N GLN A 77 -1.71 -20.19 -1.24
CA GLN A 77 -0.29 -20.15 -1.59
C GLN A 77 0.55 -19.49 -0.49
N LEU A 78 0.05 -18.40 0.10
CA LEU A 78 0.74 -17.74 1.21
C LEU A 78 0.91 -18.68 2.41
N GLU A 79 -0.13 -19.45 2.76
CA GLU A 79 -0.06 -20.41 3.86
C GLU A 79 0.90 -21.57 3.54
N ALA A 80 0.89 -22.08 2.30
CA ALA A 80 1.85 -23.11 1.87
C ALA A 80 3.31 -22.61 1.95
N GLN A 81 3.57 -21.36 1.56
CA GLN A 81 4.90 -20.74 1.68
C GLN A 81 5.31 -20.58 3.15
N ARG A 82 4.40 -20.13 4.02
CA ARG A 82 4.64 -20.05 5.47
C ARG A 82 4.96 -21.42 6.07
N ALA A 83 4.17 -22.44 5.74
CA ALA A 83 4.39 -23.80 6.19
C ALA A 83 5.73 -24.38 5.68
N ALA A 84 6.15 -24.05 4.46
CA ALA A 84 7.45 -24.47 3.94
C ALA A 84 8.62 -23.83 4.72
N ILE A 85 8.49 -22.56 5.12
CA ILE A 85 9.47 -21.86 5.95
C ILE A 85 9.51 -22.45 7.37
N GLN A 86 8.34 -22.71 7.96
CA GLN A 86 8.24 -23.27 9.31
C GLN A 86 8.61 -24.75 9.37
N GLY A 87 8.31 -25.52 8.32
CA GLY A 87 8.67 -26.94 8.19
C GLY A 87 10.16 -27.18 7.93
N GLY A 88 10.88 -26.15 7.44
CA GLY A 88 12.35 -26.13 7.39
C GLY A 88 13.02 -25.76 8.73
N ALA A 89 12.26 -25.19 9.67
CA ALA A 89 12.72 -24.83 11.00
C ALA A 89 12.57 -26.00 11.98
N GLY A 90 13.31 -27.09 11.73
CA GLY A 90 13.61 -28.05 12.79
C GLY A 90 14.31 -27.33 13.93
N THR A 91 13.59 -27.08 15.04
CA THR A 91 14.07 -26.49 16.31
C THR A 91 15.27 -25.55 16.14
N ASP A 92 15.03 -24.40 15.50
CA ASP A 92 16.07 -23.45 15.12
C ASP A 92 16.53 -22.52 16.26
N ALA A 93 16.29 -22.89 17.52
CA ALA A 93 16.81 -22.13 18.64
C ALA A 93 18.36 -22.05 18.62
N ALA A 94 19.01 -23.09 18.09
CA ALA A 94 20.47 -23.20 18.06
C ALA A 94 21.15 -22.58 16.81
N ARG A 95 20.44 -22.31 15.71
CA ARG A 95 21.01 -21.67 14.50
C ARG A 95 20.31 -20.36 14.10
N SER A 96 19.36 -19.87 14.90
CA SER A 96 18.76 -18.56 14.68
C SER A 96 19.76 -17.40 14.86
N ALA A 97 19.48 -16.28 14.20
CA ALA A 97 20.26 -15.04 14.31
C ALA A 97 20.43 -14.53 15.76
N PHE A 98 19.53 -14.96 16.66
CA PHE A 98 19.52 -14.58 18.08
C PHE A 98 19.96 -15.71 19.03
N ALA A 99 20.46 -16.84 18.52
CA ALA A 99 20.88 -17.99 19.33
C ALA A 99 21.92 -17.61 20.40
N ALA A 100 22.82 -16.67 20.10
CA ALA A 100 23.83 -16.16 21.02
C ALA A 100 23.24 -15.46 22.27
N LEU A 101 22.00 -14.94 22.19
CA LEU A 101 21.33 -14.27 23.30
C LEU A 101 20.83 -15.25 24.38
N ALA A 102 20.75 -16.55 24.08
CA ALA A 102 20.36 -17.56 25.05
C ALA A 102 21.30 -17.58 26.28
N ALA A 103 22.59 -17.31 26.06
CA ALA A 103 23.59 -17.23 27.13
C ALA A 103 23.42 -16.02 28.07
N LEU A 104 22.71 -14.98 27.61
CA LEU A 104 22.48 -13.75 28.38
C LEU A 104 21.21 -13.80 29.23
N ARG A 105 20.32 -14.78 29.01
CA ARG A 105 19.05 -14.92 29.73
C ARG A 105 19.23 -15.13 31.25
N ASP A 106 20.29 -15.83 31.64
CA ASP A 106 20.54 -16.17 33.04
C ASP A 106 21.42 -15.13 33.76
N GLN A 107 22.06 -14.23 33.00
CA GLN A 107 22.87 -13.12 33.54
C GLN A 107 22.02 -11.92 33.97
N GLY A 108 20.78 -11.78 33.46
CA GLY A 108 19.85 -10.69 33.83
C GLY A 108 18.92 -10.97 35.01
N LYS A 109 19.01 -12.15 35.66
CA LYS A 109 18.18 -12.51 36.83
C LYS A 109 18.81 -12.16 38.18
N GLY A 110 19.89 -11.38 38.18
CA GLY A 110 20.60 -10.94 39.37
C GLY A 110 20.49 -9.45 39.63
N THR A 111 19.29 -8.98 39.98
CA THR A 111 19.00 -7.82 40.87
C THR A 111 17.62 -7.98 41.44
#